data_AF-A0A9P5QG72-F1
#
_entry.id   AF-A0A9P5QG72-F1
#
_cell.length_a   1.000
_cell.length_b   1.000
_cell.length_c   1.000
_cell.angle_alpha   90.00
_cell.angle_beta   90.00
_cell.angle_gamma   90.00
#
_symmetry.space_group_name_H-M   'P 1'
#
loop_
_entity.id
_entity.type
_entity.pdbx_description
1 polymer ?
#
loop_
_entity_poly.entity_id
_entity_poly.type
_entity_poly.pdbx_seq_one_letter_code
_entity_poly.pdbx_strand_id
1 'polypeptide(L)'
;MNNSLYIVRDTPDKGKGMFATQDIKRGTCIISEAPLVFVSPIVPKTMLALETMSKKNKKYLLSLSNIYSEDEMPNVMGIIKTNALPLGQDAEEGGVYRVISRINHSCASNVRHTWNSRMQKEYIHATEDIAAGDEIFTSYLATLMPRSERLKQLQEDFRFECRCKLCTAASSEDYDTTVTRINECSDLILKYASSNPRKSIGYVREVLALLDKAEIWGKTAFYYDGYQISAMYGNYELAQEWADLLLESHRLDEGEESDLYQRYLKYSMNPRSHERAGRGGYISLKGA
;
A
#
# COMPACT_ATOMS: atom_id res chain seq x y z
N MET A 1 -27.83 14.79 -9.76
CA MET A 1 -27.45 13.95 -8.61
C MET A 1 -25.98 13.62 -8.77
N ASN A 2 -25.13 13.98 -7.81
CA ASN A 2 -23.69 13.78 -7.93
C ASN A 2 -23.41 12.27 -7.72
N ASN A 3 -23.14 11.54 -8.81
CA ASN A 3 -22.97 10.09 -8.80
C ASN A 3 -21.56 9.72 -8.28
N SER A 4 -21.30 10.06 -7.01
CA SER A 4 -20.05 9.70 -6.31
C SER A 4 -19.95 8.18 -6.23
N LEU A 5 -18.76 7.61 -6.50
CA LEU A 5 -18.47 6.17 -6.38
C LEU A 5 -18.59 5.65 -4.94
N TYR A 6 -18.58 6.55 -3.98
CA TYR A 6 -18.60 6.21 -2.57
C TYR A 6 -19.50 7.14 -1.76
N ILE A 7 -19.84 6.67 -0.56
CA ILE A 7 -20.51 7.44 0.49
C ILE A 7 -19.89 7.12 1.84
N VAL A 8 -19.73 8.13 2.69
CA VAL A 8 -19.31 7.96 4.08
C VAL A 8 -20.55 7.92 4.97
N ARG A 9 -20.66 6.89 5.82
CA ARG A 9 -21.79 6.70 6.73
C ARG A 9 -21.30 6.30 8.12
N ASP A 10 -22.16 6.48 9.12
CA ASP A 10 -21.90 5.97 10.47
C ASP A 10 -21.96 4.45 10.49
N THR A 11 -21.09 3.85 11.29
CA THR A 11 -21.00 2.41 11.55
C THR A 11 -21.24 2.16 13.03
N PRO A 12 -21.89 1.06 13.43
CA PRO A 12 -22.17 0.78 14.85
C PRO A 12 -20.92 0.72 15.75
N ASP A 13 -19.78 0.30 15.21
CA ASP A 13 -18.58 -0.09 15.96
C ASP A 13 -17.31 0.70 15.59
N LYS A 14 -17.20 1.21 14.36
CA LYS A 14 -15.99 1.88 13.83
C LYS A 14 -16.11 3.40 13.68
N GLY A 15 -17.19 3.99 14.23
CA GLY A 15 -17.50 5.40 14.03
C GLY A 15 -18.06 5.67 12.63
N LYS A 16 -17.19 5.86 11.63
CA LYS A 16 -17.61 6.03 10.23
C LYS A 16 -16.87 5.05 9.32
N GLY A 17 -17.47 4.74 8.18
CA GLY A 17 -16.87 3.94 7.12
C GLY A 17 -17.21 4.50 5.74
N MET A 18 -16.43 4.09 4.74
CA MET A 18 -16.62 4.45 3.33
C MET A 18 -17.22 3.25 2.59
N PHE A 19 -18.29 3.45 1.84
CA PHE A 19 -19.04 2.38 1.17
C PHE A 19 -19.21 2.69 -0.30
N ALA A 20 -19.14 1.66 -1.15
CA ALA A 20 -19.42 1.77 -2.57
C ALA A 20 -20.91 2.10 -2.81
N THR A 21 -21.19 3.03 -3.72
CA THR A 21 -22.58 3.39 -4.10
C THR A 21 -23.07 2.67 -5.35
N GLN A 22 -22.14 2.09 -6.10
CA GLN A 22 -22.33 1.31 -7.31
C GLN A 22 -21.18 0.31 -7.42
N ASP A 23 -21.25 -0.63 -8.36
CA ASP A 23 -20.15 -1.57 -8.61
C ASP A 23 -18.90 -0.80 -9.06
N ILE A 24 -17.76 -1.10 -8.46
CA ILE A 24 -16.45 -0.51 -8.75
C ILE A 24 -15.56 -1.61 -9.31
N LYS A 25 -14.97 -1.38 -10.48
CA LYS A 25 -14.05 -2.34 -11.10
C LYS A 25 -12.64 -2.19 -10.55
N ARG A 26 -11.90 -3.29 -10.47
CA ARG A 26 -10.46 -3.27 -10.17
C ARG A 26 -9.72 -2.25 -11.03
N GLY A 27 -8.80 -1.51 -10.43
CA GLY A 27 -8.03 -0.44 -11.05
C GLY A 27 -8.73 0.92 -11.08
N THR A 28 -9.99 1.02 -10.65
CA THR A 28 -10.70 2.31 -10.60
C THR A 28 -10.12 3.18 -9.50
N CYS A 29 -9.73 4.42 -9.84
CA CYS A 29 -9.48 5.48 -8.87
C CYS A 29 -10.80 5.93 -8.22
N ILE A 30 -11.04 5.55 -6.97
CA ILE A 30 -12.28 5.83 -6.24
C ILE A 30 -12.32 7.30 -5.78
N ILE A 31 -11.19 7.79 -5.26
CA ILE A 31 -11.05 9.16 -4.77
C ILE A 31 -9.59 9.61 -4.89
N SER A 32 -9.39 10.88 -5.20
CA SER A 32 -8.12 11.60 -4.99
C SER A 32 -8.37 12.78 -4.04
N GLU A 33 -7.59 12.92 -2.98
CA GLU A 33 -7.80 13.96 -1.96
C GLU A 33 -6.47 14.59 -1.54
N ALA A 34 -6.43 15.93 -1.46
CA ALA A 34 -5.29 16.64 -0.87
C ALA A 34 -5.41 16.62 0.67
N PRO A 35 -4.29 16.57 1.42
CA PRO A 35 -4.34 16.57 2.88
C PRO A 35 -5.06 17.81 3.43
N LEU A 36 -5.85 17.62 4.50
CA LEU A 36 -6.32 18.71 5.35
C LEU A 36 -5.16 19.40 6.07
N VAL A 37 -4.16 18.60 6.46
CA VAL A 37 -2.93 19.03 7.13
C VAL A 37 -1.79 18.09 6.73
N PHE A 38 -0.65 18.68 6.40
CA PHE A 38 0.62 17.97 6.24
C PHE A 38 1.24 17.75 7.61
N VAL A 39 1.73 16.53 7.85
CA VAL A 39 2.37 16.10 9.08
C VAL A 39 3.85 15.94 8.80
N SER A 40 4.69 16.64 9.55
CA SER A 40 6.13 16.57 9.45
C SER A 40 6.73 16.06 10.77
N PRO A 41 7.84 15.31 10.73
CA PRO A 41 8.61 15.00 11.94
C PRO A 41 9.12 16.27 12.64
N ILE A 42 9.23 17.38 11.90
CA ILE A 42 9.52 18.70 12.46
C ILE A 42 8.23 19.29 13.04
N VAL A 43 7.96 19.02 14.32
CA VAL A 43 6.74 19.42 15.04
C VAL A 43 6.30 20.87 14.78
N PRO A 44 7.17 21.90 14.80
CA PRO A 44 6.77 23.27 14.49
C PRO A 44 6.10 23.46 13.12
N LYS A 45 6.47 22.68 12.09
CA LYS A 45 5.83 22.73 10.78
C LYS A 45 4.39 22.25 10.84
N THR A 46 4.15 21.14 11.54
CA THR A 46 2.80 20.58 11.76
C THR A 46 1.94 21.57 12.54
N MET A 47 2.49 22.20 13.59
CA MET A 47 1.78 23.20 14.38
C MET A 47 1.39 24.43 13.55
N LEU A 48 2.31 24.95 12.73
CA LEU A 48 2.02 26.07 11.83
C LEU A 48 0.91 25.71 10.82
N ALA A 49 0.91 24.49 10.28
CA ALA A 49 -0.14 24.03 9.38
C ALA A 49 -1.52 23.95 10.08
N LEU A 50 -1.55 23.60 11.37
CA LEU A 50 -2.76 23.60 12.20
C LEU A 50 -3.25 25.00 12.60
N GLU A 51 -2.35 25.96 12.75
CA GLU A 51 -2.71 27.34 13.06
C GLU A 51 -3.25 28.07 11.82
N THR A 52 -2.69 27.77 10.66
CA THR A 52 -3.03 28.43 9.38
C THR A 52 -4.21 27.78 8.64
N MET A 53 -4.69 26.61 9.06
CA MET A 53 -5.83 25.96 8.39
C MET A 53 -7.15 26.73 8.55
N SER A 54 -8.01 26.62 7.55
CA SER A 54 -9.35 27.23 7.60
C SER A 54 -10.20 26.67 8.74
N LYS A 55 -11.13 27.48 9.26
CA LYS A 55 -12.12 27.03 10.26
C LYS A 55 -12.90 25.79 9.81
N LYS A 56 -13.18 25.69 8.50
CA LYS A 56 -13.86 24.54 7.90
C LYS A 56 -12.99 23.27 7.98
N ASN A 57 -11.71 23.36 7.62
CA ASN A 57 -10.78 22.23 7.70
C ASN A 57 -10.55 21.81 9.15
N LYS A 58 -10.42 22.78 10.07
CA LYS A 58 -10.30 22.49 11.51
C LYS A 58 -11.51 21.73 12.03
N LYS A 59 -12.74 22.09 11.62
CA LYS A 59 -13.95 21.35 11.97
C LYS A 59 -13.92 19.91 11.45
N TYR A 60 -13.42 19.68 10.24
CA TYR A 60 -13.28 18.32 9.71
C TYR A 60 -12.23 17.51 10.47
N LEU A 61 -11.06 18.09 10.72
CA LEU A 61 -10.00 17.44 11.49
C LEU A 61 -10.51 17.02 12.87
N LEU A 62 -11.14 17.93 13.61
CA LEU A 62 -11.71 17.67 14.94
C LEU A 62 -12.87 16.66 14.95
N SER A 63 -13.35 16.23 13.78
CA SER A 63 -14.40 15.21 13.62
C SER A 63 -13.87 13.83 13.21
N LEU A 64 -12.55 13.68 13.15
CA LEU A 64 -11.90 12.38 12.96
C LEU A 64 -11.73 11.66 14.29
N SER A 65 -11.48 10.36 14.22
CA SER A 65 -11.31 9.52 15.41
C SER A 65 -10.07 9.92 16.20
N ASN A 66 -10.13 9.82 17.52
CA ASN A 66 -8.97 9.95 18.38
C ASN A 66 -8.95 8.77 19.34
N ILE A 67 -7.94 7.91 19.23
CA ILE A 67 -7.80 6.75 20.13
C ILE A 67 -7.13 7.13 21.45
N TYR A 68 -6.53 8.32 21.55
CA TYR A 68 -5.78 8.77 22.72
C TYR A 68 -6.68 9.61 23.66
N SER A 69 -6.53 9.38 24.96
CA SER A 69 -7.16 10.24 25.97
C SER A 69 -6.45 11.59 26.07
N GLU A 70 -7.10 12.56 26.73
CA GLU A 70 -6.50 13.88 26.96
C GLU A 70 -5.26 13.83 27.87
N ASP A 71 -5.16 12.81 28.73
CA ASP A 71 -3.99 12.60 29.60
C ASP A 71 -2.78 12.05 28.83
N GLU A 72 -3.01 11.34 27.72
CA GLU A 72 -1.94 10.75 26.92
C GLU A 72 -1.31 11.76 25.96
N MET A 73 -2.12 12.61 25.33
CA MET A 73 -1.65 13.69 24.46
C MET A 73 -2.73 14.73 24.18
N PRO A 74 -2.33 15.95 23.75
CA PRO A 74 -3.28 16.96 23.30
C PRO A 74 -4.22 16.43 22.21
N ASN A 75 -5.52 16.73 22.33
CA ASN A 75 -6.58 16.18 21.47
C ASN A 75 -6.25 16.22 19.97
N VAL A 76 -5.77 17.35 19.46
CA VAL A 76 -5.42 17.52 18.03
C VAL A 76 -4.24 16.63 17.61
N MET A 77 -3.25 16.45 18.48
CA MET A 77 -2.12 15.55 18.22
C MET A 77 -2.56 14.09 18.23
N GLY A 78 -3.46 13.72 19.14
CA GLY A 78 -4.10 12.40 19.17
C GLY A 78 -4.85 12.08 17.88
N ILE A 79 -5.64 13.03 17.39
CA ILE A 79 -6.31 12.92 16.09
C ILE A 79 -5.29 12.73 14.96
N ILE A 80 -4.23 13.55 14.90
CA ILE A 80 -3.22 13.42 13.84
C ILE A 80 -2.56 12.06 13.89
N LYS A 81 -2.09 11.63 15.06
CA LYS A 81 -1.41 10.34 15.22
C LYS A 81 -2.31 9.15 14.88
N THR A 82 -3.62 9.27 15.15
CA THR A 82 -4.61 8.23 14.81
C THR A 82 -4.88 8.14 13.30
N ASN A 83 -4.82 9.24 12.56
CA ASN A 83 -5.40 9.35 11.20
C ASN A 83 -4.41 9.71 10.10
N ALA A 84 -3.15 9.99 10.43
CA ALA A 84 -2.15 10.34 9.44
C ALA A 84 -1.74 9.11 8.62
N LEU A 85 -1.70 9.26 7.30
CA LEU A 85 -1.12 8.27 6.40
C LEU A 85 0.24 8.79 5.93
N PRO A 86 1.24 7.91 5.72
CA PRO A 86 2.53 8.31 5.15
C PRO A 86 2.35 8.81 3.71
N LEU A 87 3.13 9.83 3.32
CA LEU A 87 3.11 10.40 1.96
C LEU A 87 3.95 9.55 0.99
N GLY A 88 3.51 8.31 0.78
CA GLY A 88 4.20 7.31 -0.02
C GLY A 88 5.03 6.34 0.81
N GLN A 89 5.64 5.37 0.14
CA GLN A 89 6.43 4.33 0.79
C GLN A 89 7.69 4.94 1.45
N ASP A 90 7.97 4.52 2.68
CA ASP A 90 9.11 4.96 3.50
C ASP A 90 9.16 6.46 3.84
N ALA A 91 8.05 7.19 3.64
CA ALA A 91 7.98 8.60 3.98
C ALA A 91 7.91 8.83 5.50
N GLU A 92 8.75 9.72 6.02
CA GLU A 92 8.65 10.24 7.40
C GLU A 92 7.55 11.31 7.53
N GLU A 93 7.12 11.89 6.42
CA GLU A 93 6.05 12.86 6.34
C GLU A 93 4.71 12.17 6.07
N GLY A 94 3.64 12.76 6.58
CA GLY A 94 2.29 12.22 6.48
C GLY A 94 1.25 13.26 6.10
N GLY A 95 0.02 12.79 5.88
CA GLY A 95 -1.15 13.62 5.61
C GLY A 95 -2.35 13.12 6.39
N VAL A 96 -3.16 14.05 6.91
CA VAL A 96 -4.49 13.72 7.44
C VAL A 96 -5.54 14.21 6.45
N TYR A 97 -6.54 13.39 6.18
CA TYR A 97 -7.49 13.60 5.09
C TYR A 97 -8.93 13.70 5.61
N ARG A 98 -9.83 14.31 4.85
CA ARG A 98 -11.22 14.49 5.29
C ARG A 98 -12.05 13.22 5.10
N VAL A 99 -11.84 12.54 3.98
CA VAL A 99 -12.55 11.32 3.59
C VAL A 99 -11.64 10.11 3.70
N ILE A 100 -10.40 10.19 3.18
CA ILE A 100 -9.50 9.04 3.15
C ILE A 100 -9.18 8.52 4.56
N SER A 101 -9.02 9.40 5.55
CA SER A 101 -8.84 9.02 6.96
C SER A 101 -10.07 8.38 7.62
N ARG A 102 -11.16 8.14 6.87
CA ARG A 102 -12.36 7.43 7.34
C ARG A 102 -12.51 6.03 6.74
N ILE A 103 -11.58 5.63 5.87
CA ILE A 103 -11.55 4.28 5.32
C ILE A 103 -11.06 3.35 6.43
N ASN A 104 -11.87 2.36 6.80
CA ASN A 104 -11.54 1.45 7.88
C ASN A 104 -10.50 0.41 7.49
N HIS A 105 -9.95 -0.24 8.51
CA HIS A 105 -9.03 -1.36 8.32
C HIS A 105 -9.74 -2.68 7.98
N SER A 106 -9.15 -3.44 7.05
CA SER A 106 -9.31 -4.88 6.92
C SER A 106 -7.95 -5.49 6.58
N CYS A 107 -7.59 -6.64 7.16
CA CYS A 107 -6.39 -7.38 6.72
C CYS A 107 -6.58 -7.97 5.32
N ALA A 108 -7.82 -8.13 4.87
CA ALA A 108 -8.17 -8.38 3.47
C ALA A 108 -8.79 -7.10 2.90
N SER A 109 -7.96 -6.07 2.73
CA SER A 109 -8.32 -4.79 2.15
C SER A 109 -8.65 -4.92 0.66
N ASN A 110 -9.54 -4.06 0.16
CA ASN A 110 -9.97 -4.04 -1.23
C ASN A 110 -9.54 -2.77 -1.98
N VAL A 111 -8.77 -1.91 -1.32
CA VAL A 111 -8.13 -0.74 -1.93
C VAL A 111 -6.68 -0.57 -1.51
N ARG A 112 -5.94 0.21 -2.30
CA ARG A 112 -4.59 0.68 -2.00
C ARG A 112 -4.49 2.19 -2.10
N HIS A 113 -3.60 2.76 -1.29
CA HIS A 113 -3.27 4.17 -1.30
C HIS A 113 -1.99 4.44 -2.08
N THR A 114 -1.96 5.55 -2.80
CA THR A 114 -0.80 6.01 -3.56
C THR A 114 -0.68 7.52 -3.44
N TRP A 115 0.46 7.97 -2.92
CA TRP A 115 0.80 9.38 -2.88
C TRP A 115 1.35 9.86 -4.23
N ASN A 116 0.82 10.98 -4.71
CA ASN A 116 1.34 11.69 -5.87
C ASN A 116 2.00 12.99 -5.42
N SER A 117 3.33 13.04 -5.42
CA SER A 117 4.06 14.20 -4.92
C SER A 117 3.90 15.42 -5.83
N ARG A 118 3.74 15.24 -7.14
CA ARG A 118 3.53 16.36 -8.07
C ARG A 118 2.18 17.05 -7.85
N MET A 119 1.13 16.26 -7.62
CA MET A 119 -0.23 16.76 -7.43
C MET A 119 -0.56 17.07 -5.97
N GLN A 120 0.28 16.62 -5.03
CA GLN A 120 0.09 16.75 -3.60
C GLN A 120 -1.25 16.14 -3.14
N LYS A 121 -1.53 14.92 -3.62
CA LYS A 121 -2.77 14.18 -3.35
C LYS A 121 -2.51 12.71 -3.09
N GLU A 122 -3.33 12.16 -2.22
CA GLU A 122 -3.49 10.73 -2.03
C GLU A 122 -4.55 10.20 -2.98
N TYR A 123 -4.28 9.05 -3.60
CA TYR A 123 -5.18 8.35 -4.50
C TYR A 123 -5.56 7.02 -3.87
N ILE A 124 -6.84 6.64 -3.99
CA ILE A 124 -7.34 5.34 -3.53
C ILE A 124 -7.83 4.55 -4.74
N HIS A 125 -7.16 3.44 -5.03
CA HIS A 125 -7.48 2.55 -6.15
C HIS A 125 -8.08 1.24 -5.65
N ALA A 126 -9.11 0.76 -6.34
CA ALA A 126 -9.69 -0.57 -6.11
C ALA A 126 -8.71 -1.66 -6.54
N THR A 127 -8.35 -2.57 -5.64
CA THR A 127 -7.45 -3.71 -5.94
C THR A 127 -8.21 -4.96 -6.37
N GLU A 128 -9.54 -4.95 -6.21
CA GLU A 128 -10.47 -5.98 -6.65
C GLU A 128 -11.79 -5.32 -7.11
N ASP A 129 -12.70 -6.11 -7.68
CA ASP A 129 -14.05 -5.64 -7.94
C ASP A 129 -14.80 -5.48 -6.59
N ILE A 130 -15.45 -4.34 -6.38
CA ILE A 130 -16.20 -4.02 -5.15
C ILE A 130 -17.67 -3.84 -5.52
N ALA A 131 -18.56 -4.61 -4.91
CA ALA A 131 -19.99 -4.53 -5.20
C ALA A 131 -20.64 -3.29 -4.59
N ALA A 132 -21.73 -2.82 -5.20
CA ALA A 132 -22.53 -1.74 -4.64
C ALA A 132 -23.00 -2.06 -3.20
N GLY A 133 -22.74 -1.15 -2.26
CA GLY A 133 -23.08 -1.31 -0.85
C GLY A 133 -21.98 -1.91 0.02
N ASP A 134 -20.96 -2.54 -0.55
CA ASP A 134 -19.83 -3.07 0.20
C ASP A 134 -18.98 -1.93 0.80
N GLU A 135 -18.38 -2.21 1.96
CA GLU A 135 -17.45 -1.27 2.58
C GLU A 135 -16.07 -1.33 1.89
N ILE A 136 -15.49 -0.15 1.73
CA ILE A 136 -14.16 0.06 1.21
C ILE A 136 -13.19 0.05 2.39
N PHE A 137 -12.20 -0.84 2.32
CA PHE A 137 -11.23 -1.10 3.36
C PHE A 137 -9.81 -0.95 2.86
N THR A 138 -8.98 -0.27 3.64
CA THR A 138 -7.52 -0.21 3.46
C THR A 138 -6.81 -1.09 4.48
N SER A 139 -5.54 -1.38 4.27
CA SER A 139 -4.67 -1.92 5.33
C SER A 139 -4.05 -0.77 6.12
N TYR A 140 -4.06 -0.84 7.45
CA TYR A 140 -3.30 0.06 8.33
C TYR A 140 -1.90 -0.51 8.61
N LEU A 141 -1.64 -1.72 8.13
CA LEU A 141 -0.39 -2.45 8.30
C LEU A 141 0.42 -2.35 7.02
N ALA A 142 1.71 -2.07 7.15
CA ALA A 142 2.62 -1.83 6.04
C ALA A 142 3.17 -3.11 5.39
N THR A 143 3.17 -4.23 6.12
CA THR A 143 3.86 -5.47 5.72
C THR A 143 2.96 -6.70 5.83
N LEU A 144 3.32 -7.74 5.08
CA LEU A 144 2.72 -9.06 5.22
C LEU A 144 3.19 -9.70 6.52
N MET A 145 2.27 -9.90 7.45
CA MET A 145 2.53 -10.46 8.78
C MET A 145 1.58 -11.60 9.11
N PRO A 146 2.01 -12.59 9.92
CA PRO A 146 1.12 -13.58 10.53
C PRO A 146 0.00 -12.96 11.37
N ARG A 147 -1.08 -13.70 11.60
CA ARG A 147 -2.29 -13.21 12.28
C ARG A 147 -2.01 -12.64 13.67
N SER A 148 -1.21 -13.34 14.47
CA SER A 148 -0.86 -12.91 15.83
C SER A 148 -0.17 -11.56 15.83
N GLU A 149 0.77 -11.33 14.92
CA GLU A 149 1.49 -10.08 14.75
C GLU A 149 0.57 -8.95 14.27
N ARG A 150 -0.29 -9.22 13.26
CA ARG A 150 -1.30 -8.24 12.81
C ARG A 150 -2.20 -7.79 13.95
N LEU A 151 -2.76 -8.72 14.73
CA LEU A 151 -3.65 -8.41 15.84
C LEU A 151 -2.93 -7.65 16.96
N LYS A 152 -1.70 -8.04 17.28
CA LYS A 152 -0.88 -7.33 18.26
C LYS A 152 -0.64 -5.89 17.83
N GLN A 153 -0.18 -5.68 16.59
CA GLN A 153 0.13 -4.34 16.10
C GLN A 153 -1.12 -3.46 16.01
N LEU A 154 -2.25 -3.98 15.51
CA LEU A 154 -3.50 -3.22 15.49
C LEU A 154 -3.99 -2.85 16.89
N GLN A 155 -3.78 -3.73 17.87
CA GLN A 155 -4.13 -3.42 19.26
C GLN A 155 -3.22 -2.33 19.85
N GLU A 156 -1.92 -2.38 19.58
CA GLU A 156 -0.94 -1.41 20.06
C GLU A 156 -1.12 -0.03 19.40
N ASP A 157 -1.28 -0.01 18.08
CA ASP A 157 -1.30 1.23 17.29
C ASP A 157 -2.69 1.86 17.17
N PHE A 158 -3.76 1.04 17.19
CA PHE A 158 -5.14 1.48 16.91
C PHE A 158 -6.19 1.05 17.93
N ARG A 159 -5.82 0.28 18.96
CA ARG A 159 -6.69 -0.11 20.10
C ARG A 159 -7.97 -0.85 19.71
N PHE A 160 -7.92 -1.66 18.65
CA PHE A 160 -9.04 -2.52 18.26
C PHE A 160 -8.60 -3.93 17.86
N GLU A 161 -9.53 -4.88 17.96
CA GLU A 161 -9.36 -6.25 17.48
C GLU A 161 -9.96 -6.39 16.08
N CYS A 162 -9.15 -6.77 15.08
CA CYS A 162 -9.66 -6.98 13.72
C CYS A 162 -10.46 -8.29 13.61
N ARG A 163 -11.70 -8.17 13.13
CA ARG A 163 -12.61 -9.31 12.88
C ARG A 163 -12.89 -9.57 11.39
N CYS A 164 -12.00 -9.12 10.50
CA CYS A 164 -12.16 -9.33 9.05
C CYS A 164 -12.10 -10.82 8.67
N LYS A 165 -12.50 -11.14 7.42
CA LYS A 165 -12.51 -12.52 6.88
C LYS A 165 -11.18 -13.26 7.09
N LEU A 166 -10.05 -12.57 6.98
CA LEU A 166 -8.73 -13.17 7.16
C LEU A 166 -8.39 -13.47 8.63
N CYS A 167 -8.90 -12.69 9.56
CA CYS A 167 -8.64 -12.87 11.00
C CYS A 167 -9.62 -13.85 11.66
N THR A 168 -10.75 -14.13 11.03
CA THR A 168 -11.79 -15.05 11.52
C THR A 168 -11.84 -16.38 10.78
N ALA A 169 -11.20 -16.50 9.61
CA ALA A 169 -11.13 -17.74 8.85
C ALA A 169 -10.33 -18.83 9.59
N ALA A 170 -10.79 -20.08 9.47
CA ALA A 170 -10.07 -21.27 9.94
C ALA A 170 -8.75 -21.49 9.18
N SER A 171 -8.61 -20.94 7.97
CA SER A 171 -7.41 -21.02 7.12
C SER A 171 -6.31 -20.03 7.52
N SER A 172 -6.39 -19.40 8.70
CA SER A 172 -5.36 -18.47 9.14
C SER A 172 -3.98 -19.12 9.26
N GLU A 173 -3.91 -20.41 9.57
CA GLU A 173 -2.65 -21.17 9.68
C GLU A 173 -1.95 -21.35 8.32
N ASP A 174 -2.72 -21.61 7.26
CA ASP A 174 -2.22 -21.69 5.88
C ASP A 174 -1.72 -20.33 5.40
N TYR A 175 -2.46 -19.25 5.70
CA TYR A 175 -2.04 -17.89 5.40
C TYR A 175 -0.74 -17.54 6.13
N ASP A 176 -0.67 -17.80 7.43
CA ASP A 176 0.49 -17.46 8.27
C ASP A 176 1.74 -18.21 7.81
N THR A 177 1.62 -19.51 7.48
CA THR A 177 2.70 -20.30 6.88
C THR A 177 3.15 -19.71 5.54
N THR A 178 2.19 -19.31 4.69
CA THR A 178 2.46 -18.72 3.38
C THR A 178 3.21 -17.40 3.51
N VAL A 179 2.73 -16.49 4.37
CA VAL A 179 3.38 -15.20 4.63
C VAL A 179 4.77 -15.37 5.22
N THR A 180 4.95 -16.30 6.16
CA THR A 180 6.27 -16.60 6.73
C THR A 180 7.24 -17.00 5.61
N ARG A 181 6.81 -17.89 4.71
CA ARG A 181 7.63 -18.32 3.58
C ARG A 181 7.92 -17.22 2.57
N ILE A 182 6.96 -16.33 2.31
CA ILE A 182 7.15 -15.15 1.46
C ILE A 182 8.24 -14.24 2.04
N ASN A 183 8.18 -13.96 3.35
CA ASN A 183 9.15 -13.10 4.02
C ASN A 183 10.56 -13.72 4.00
N GLU A 184 10.68 -15.02 4.25
CA GLU A 184 11.95 -15.75 4.09
C GLU A 184 12.50 -15.64 2.65
N CYS A 185 11.64 -15.83 1.65
CA CYS A 185 12.06 -15.73 0.26
C CYS A 185 12.49 -14.30 -0.10
N SER A 186 11.79 -13.28 0.41
CA SER A 186 12.18 -11.87 0.24
C SER A 186 13.60 -11.60 0.74
N ASP A 187 13.94 -12.09 1.93
CA ASP A 187 15.30 -11.97 2.48
C ASP A 187 16.33 -12.74 1.63
N LEU A 188 15.96 -13.93 1.14
CA LEU A 188 16.82 -14.75 0.30
C LEU A 188 17.03 -14.13 -1.09
N ILE A 189 16.03 -13.46 -1.66
CA ILE A 189 16.14 -12.71 -2.93
C ILE A 189 17.23 -11.66 -2.77
N LEU A 190 17.13 -10.81 -1.73
CA LEU A 190 18.11 -9.75 -1.45
C LEU A 190 19.51 -10.31 -1.19
N LYS A 191 19.61 -11.38 -0.38
CA LYS A 191 20.88 -12.04 -0.04
C LYS A 191 21.61 -12.61 -1.26
N TYR A 192 20.87 -13.18 -2.22
CA TYR A 192 21.45 -13.86 -3.37
C TYR A 192 21.48 -13.03 -4.66
N ALA A 193 20.84 -11.86 -4.72
CA ALA A 193 20.77 -11.04 -5.93
C ALA A 193 22.16 -10.79 -6.55
N SER A 194 23.16 -10.48 -5.73
CA SER A 194 24.53 -10.18 -6.20
C SER A 194 25.45 -11.40 -6.31
N SER A 195 25.17 -12.49 -5.59
CA SER A 195 26.09 -13.64 -5.47
C SER A 195 25.63 -14.87 -6.24
N ASN A 196 24.32 -15.04 -6.39
CA ASN A 196 23.69 -16.14 -7.12
C ASN A 196 22.34 -15.67 -7.69
N PRO A 197 22.36 -14.86 -8.78
CA PRO A 197 21.14 -14.25 -9.32
C PRO A 197 20.14 -15.30 -9.84
N ARG A 198 20.62 -16.46 -10.31
CA ARG A 198 19.74 -17.57 -10.71
C ARG A 198 18.89 -18.05 -9.54
N LYS A 199 19.52 -18.25 -8.37
CA LYS A 199 18.81 -18.65 -7.15
C LYS A 199 17.83 -17.56 -6.68
N SER A 200 18.22 -16.29 -6.80
CA SER A 200 17.37 -15.15 -6.47
C SER A 200 16.10 -15.09 -7.34
N ILE A 201 16.23 -15.27 -8.66
CA ILE A 201 15.06 -15.38 -9.57
C ILE A 201 14.15 -16.57 -9.22
N GLY A 202 14.73 -17.71 -8.81
CA GLY A 202 13.96 -18.86 -8.34
C GLY A 202 13.06 -18.49 -7.15
N TYR A 203 13.58 -17.74 -6.18
CA TYR A 203 12.78 -17.25 -5.05
C TYR A 203 11.75 -16.20 -5.45
N VAL A 204 12.05 -15.30 -6.40
CA VAL A 204 11.04 -14.38 -6.97
C VAL A 204 9.84 -15.16 -7.50
N ARG A 205 10.09 -16.21 -8.30
CA ARG A 205 9.00 -17.05 -8.85
C ARG A 205 8.25 -17.82 -7.78
N GLU A 206 8.95 -18.33 -6.78
CA GLU A 206 8.32 -19.01 -5.63
C GLU A 206 7.36 -18.06 -4.90
N VAL A 207 7.79 -16.84 -4.61
CA VAL A 207 6.93 -15.82 -3.98
C VAL A 207 5.71 -15.51 -4.83
N LEU A 208 5.88 -15.29 -6.14
CA LEU A 208 4.76 -15.02 -7.04
C LEU A 208 3.73 -16.16 -7.03
N ALA A 209 4.20 -17.41 -7.03
CA ALA A 209 3.32 -18.58 -6.95
C ALA A 209 2.60 -18.69 -5.59
N LEU A 210 3.27 -18.34 -4.48
CA LEU A 210 2.67 -18.30 -3.15
C LEU A 210 1.60 -17.20 -3.05
N LEU A 211 1.89 -16.00 -3.56
CA LEU A 211 0.94 -14.90 -3.64
C LEU A 211 -0.29 -15.26 -4.46
N ASP A 212 -0.12 -15.91 -5.61
CA ASP A 212 -1.23 -16.43 -6.43
C ASP A 212 -2.08 -17.46 -5.68
N LYS A 213 -1.43 -18.46 -5.08
CA LYS A 213 -2.12 -19.54 -4.39
C LYS A 213 -2.96 -19.03 -3.22
N ALA A 214 -2.47 -18.04 -2.50
CA ALA A 214 -3.14 -17.49 -1.32
C ALA A 214 -3.98 -16.24 -1.62
N GLU A 215 -4.09 -15.83 -2.89
CA GLU A 215 -4.80 -14.63 -3.33
C GLU A 215 -4.35 -13.36 -2.57
N ILE A 216 -3.05 -13.26 -2.31
CA ILE A 216 -2.42 -12.15 -1.58
C ILE A 216 -1.87 -11.14 -2.59
N TRP A 217 -2.14 -9.85 -2.35
CA TRP A 217 -1.60 -8.76 -3.13
C TRP A 217 -0.08 -8.58 -2.90
N GLY A 218 0.59 -7.78 -3.75
CA GLY A 218 1.99 -7.40 -3.51
C GLY A 218 2.99 -7.91 -4.54
N LYS A 219 2.51 -8.45 -5.68
CA LYS A 219 3.36 -8.92 -6.77
C LYS A 219 4.25 -7.84 -7.39
N THR A 220 3.79 -6.58 -7.42
CA THR A 220 4.50 -5.43 -8.01
C THR A 220 5.94 -5.33 -7.52
N ALA A 221 6.18 -5.50 -6.21
CA ALA A 221 7.53 -5.45 -5.64
C ALA A 221 8.44 -6.57 -6.19
N PHE A 222 7.91 -7.79 -6.31
CA PHE A 222 8.67 -8.95 -6.78
C PHE A 222 8.87 -8.94 -8.31
N TYR A 223 7.97 -8.33 -9.08
CA TYR A 223 8.22 -8.02 -10.49
C TYR A 223 9.38 -7.04 -10.64
N TYR A 224 9.47 -6.03 -9.75
CA TYR A 224 10.59 -5.10 -9.76
C TYR A 224 11.92 -5.76 -9.37
N ASP A 225 11.92 -6.69 -8.40
CA ASP A 225 13.11 -7.50 -8.07
C ASP A 225 13.55 -8.35 -9.27
N GLY A 226 12.62 -9.06 -9.90
CA GLY A 226 12.88 -9.86 -11.09
C GLY A 226 13.48 -9.03 -12.23
N TYR A 227 12.91 -7.85 -12.47
CA TYR A 227 13.41 -6.87 -13.45
C TYR A 227 14.84 -6.43 -13.13
N GLN A 228 15.09 -5.95 -11.90
CA GLN A 228 16.39 -5.41 -11.50
C GLN A 228 17.50 -6.45 -11.63
N ILE A 229 17.26 -7.67 -11.14
CA ILE A 229 18.22 -8.78 -11.21
C ILE A 229 18.48 -9.13 -12.69
N SER A 230 17.42 -9.29 -13.49
CA SER A 230 17.56 -9.65 -14.90
C SER A 230 18.33 -8.60 -15.70
N ALA A 231 18.01 -7.32 -15.49
CA ALA A 231 18.69 -6.20 -16.13
C ALA A 231 20.16 -6.09 -15.68
N MET A 232 20.45 -6.27 -14.39
CA MET A 232 21.80 -6.20 -13.82
C MET A 232 22.76 -7.20 -14.46
N TYR A 233 22.28 -8.42 -14.77
CA TYR A 233 23.08 -9.50 -15.38
C TYR A 233 22.86 -9.67 -16.88
N GLY A 234 22.30 -8.64 -17.55
CA GLY A 234 22.21 -8.59 -19.01
C GLY A 234 21.17 -9.53 -19.65
N ASN A 235 20.22 -10.07 -18.88
CA ASN A 235 19.14 -10.91 -19.39
C ASN A 235 17.96 -10.02 -19.82
N TYR A 236 18.16 -9.23 -20.87
CA TYR A 236 17.22 -8.15 -21.23
C TYR A 236 15.86 -8.62 -21.77
N GLU A 237 15.79 -9.82 -22.37
CA GLU A 237 14.51 -10.43 -22.76
C GLU A 237 13.66 -10.74 -21.52
N LEU A 238 14.25 -11.42 -20.53
CA LEU A 238 13.57 -11.69 -19.26
C LEU A 238 13.27 -10.39 -18.48
N ALA A 239 14.18 -9.41 -18.53
CA ALA A 239 13.92 -8.10 -17.93
C ALA A 239 12.72 -7.39 -18.58
N GLN A 240 12.52 -7.53 -19.90
CA GLN A 240 11.35 -7.00 -20.60
C GLN A 240 10.06 -7.61 -20.05
N GLU A 241 10.00 -8.94 -19.95
CA GLU A 241 8.84 -9.65 -19.40
C GLU A 241 8.48 -9.16 -17.99
N TRP A 242 9.49 -9.03 -17.11
CA TRP A 242 9.28 -8.49 -15.76
C TRP A 242 8.84 -7.03 -15.77
N ALA A 243 9.40 -6.20 -16.65
CA ALA A 243 9.05 -4.78 -16.74
C ALA A 243 7.61 -4.56 -17.21
N ASP A 244 7.12 -5.40 -18.12
CA ASP A 244 5.73 -5.33 -18.60
C ASP A 244 4.75 -5.76 -17.51
N LEU A 245 5.05 -6.85 -16.79
CA LEU A 245 4.27 -7.28 -15.63
C LEU A 245 4.28 -6.24 -14.50
N LEU A 246 5.45 -5.64 -14.23
CA LEU A 246 5.61 -4.56 -13.26
C LEU A 246 4.73 -3.37 -13.61
N LEU A 247 4.78 -2.91 -14.86
CA LEU A 247 4.00 -1.76 -15.33
C LEU A 247 2.50 -2.01 -15.18
N GLU A 248 2.01 -3.15 -15.65
CA GLU A 248 0.58 -3.46 -15.60
C GLU A 248 0.09 -3.66 -14.16
N SER A 249 0.86 -4.39 -13.33
CA SER A 249 0.53 -4.56 -11.91
C SER A 249 0.48 -3.22 -11.17
N HIS A 250 1.45 -2.33 -11.44
CA HIS A 250 1.46 -0.98 -10.86
C HIS A 250 0.28 -0.13 -11.33
N ARG A 251 -0.03 -0.17 -12.62
CA ARG A 251 -1.16 0.57 -13.21
C ARG A 251 -2.49 0.19 -12.53
N LEU A 252 -2.68 -1.11 -12.27
CA LEU A 252 -3.90 -1.62 -11.64
C LEU A 252 -3.96 -1.31 -10.13
N ASP A 253 -2.83 -1.39 -9.43
CA ASP A 253 -2.83 -1.27 -7.98
C ASP A 253 -2.65 0.18 -7.49
N GLU A 254 -2.00 1.04 -8.27
CA GLU A 254 -1.57 2.39 -7.87
C GLU A 254 -1.87 3.50 -8.90
N GLY A 255 -2.38 3.15 -10.09
CA GLY A 255 -2.76 4.11 -11.13
C GLY A 255 -1.59 4.68 -11.94
N GLU A 256 -1.93 5.41 -13.00
CA GLU A 256 -0.96 6.03 -13.92
C GLU A 256 -0.40 7.36 -13.38
N GLU A 257 -1.09 7.93 -12.40
CA GLU A 257 -0.76 9.18 -11.75
C GLU A 257 0.47 9.06 -10.85
N SER A 258 0.75 7.86 -10.33
CA SER A 258 1.88 7.56 -9.45
C SER A 258 3.22 8.01 -10.04
N ASP A 259 4.10 8.57 -9.21
CA ASP A 259 5.44 8.99 -9.65
C ASP A 259 6.28 7.81 -10.16
N LEU A 260 5.98 6.59 -9.71
CA LEU A 260 6.63 5.36 -10.15
C LEU A 260 6.15 4.89 -11.53
N TYR A 261 4.93 5.23 -11.95
CA TYR A 261 4.38 4.73 -13.22
C TYR A 261 5.25 5.14 -14.42
N GLN A 262 5.67 6.41 -14.47
CA GLN A 262 6.55 6.90 -15.54
C GLN A 262 7.92 6.21 -15.54
N ARG A 263 8.43 5.85 -14.36
CA ARG A 263 9.68 5.10 -14.21
C ARG A 263 9.53 3.68 -14.74
N TYR A 264 8.43 3.00 -14.41
CA TYR A 264 8.16 1.64 -14.88
C TYR A 264 7.83 1.59 -16.37
N LEU A 265 7.15 2.63 -16.90
CA LEU A 265 6.92 2.78 -18.33
C LEU A 265 8.25 2.87 -19.09
N LYS A 266 9.22 3.64 -18.57
CA LYS A 266 10.57 3.71 -19.14
C LYS A 266 11.28 2.35 -19.13
N TYR A 267 11.07 1.55 -18.09
CA TYR A 267 11.63 0.20 -17.98
C TYR A 267 11.01 -0.77 -18.99
N SER A 268 9.69 -0.73 -19.16
CA SER A 268 8.98 -1.50 -20.18
C SER A 268 9.35 -1.06 -21.61
N MET A 269 9.54 0.24 -21.87
CA MET A 269 9.98 0.70 -23.19
C MET A 269 11.45 0.36 -23.50
N ASN A 270 12.29 0.25 -22.46
CA ASN A 270 13.70 -0.05 -22.60
C ASN A 270 14.24 -0.75 -21.34
N PRO A 271 14.39 -2.08 -21.34
CA PRO A 271 14.82 -2.84 -20.16
C PRO A 271 16.29 -2.60 -19.79
N ARG A 272 17.06 -1.88 -20.63
CA ARG A 272 18.42 -1.43 -20.34
C ARG A 272 18.47 -0.09 -19.61
N SER A 273 17.34 0.57 -19.41
CA SER A 273 17.29 1.92 -18.83
C SER A 273 17.45 1.95 -17.31
N HIS A 274 17.50 0.78 -16.64
CA HIS A 274 17.88 0.70 -15.24
C HIS A 274 19.34 1.11 -15.02
N GLU A 275 19.62 1.87 -13.97
CA GLU A 275 20.98 2.38 -13.67
C GLU A 275 22.03 1.28 -13.45
N ARG A 276 21.58 0.08 -13.05
CA ARG A 276 22.42 -1.10 -12.80
C ARG A 276 22.53 -2.05 -14.01
N ALA A 277 21.87 -1.74 -15.12
CA ALA A 277 21.85 -2.62 -16.29
C ALA A 277 23.28 -3.00 -16.73
N GLY A 278 23.54 -4.31 -16.84
CA GLY A 278 24.83 -4.87 -17.25
C GLY A 278 25.99 -4.74 -16.24
N ARG A 279 25.81 -4.09 -15.08
CA ARG A 279 26.90 -3.88 -14.10
C ARG A 279 27.40 -5.18 -13.46
N GLY A 280 26.58 -6.23 -13.43
CA GLY A 280 26.93 -7.52 -12.81
C GLY A 280 27.75 -8.45 -13.69
N GLY A 281 28.01 -8.08 -14.94
CA GLY A 281 28.49 -9.03 -15.96
C GLY A 281 27.39 -10.01 -16.37
N TYR A 282 27.53 -10.64 -17.55
CA TYR A 282 26.48 -11.55 -18.02
C TYR A 282 26.48 -12.87 -17.23
N ILE A 283 25.34 -13.22 -16.66
CA ILE A 283 25.07 -14.54 -16.06
C ILE A 283 23.71 -15.00 -16.59
N SER A 284 23.65 -16.17 -17.24
CA SER A 284 22.38 -16.67 -17.79
C SER A 284 21.39 -17.06 -16.70
N LEU A 285 20.16 -16.55 -16.80
CA LEU A 285 19.05 -16.85 -15.89
C LEU A 285 18.04 -17.86 -16.49
N LYS A 286 18.37 -18.46 -17.64
CA LYS A 286 17.50 -19.46 -18.29
C LYS A 286 17.32 -20.69 -17.39
N GLY A 287 16.06 -21.08 -17.20
CA GLY A 287 15.66 -22.24 -16.39
C GLY A 287 15.91 -22.09 -14.89
N ALA A 288 16.05 -20.85 -14.40
CA ALA A 288 15.71 -20.54 -13.01
C ALA A 288 14.22 -20.76 -12.75
#